data_AF-A0A1M5J257-F1
#
_entry.id   AF-A0A1M5J257-F1
#
_cell.length_a   1.000
_cell.length_b   1.000
_cell.length_c   1.000
_cell.angle_alpha   90.00
_cell.angle_beta   90.00
_cell.angle_gamma   90.00
#
_symmetry.space_group_name_H-M   'P 1'
#
loop_
_entity.id
_entity.type
_entity.pdbx_description
1 polymer ?
#
loop_
_entity_poly.entity_id
_entity_poly.type
_entity_poly.pdbx_seq_one_letter_code
_entity_poly.pdbx_strand_id
1 'polypeptide(L)'
;MKTLKFARALQAALCGIAVIGFAPSALADIKDYEFKLVEPTVAVGKDKIVTVQLVNKKTGKPVPDAVIFATHLDMGPEGMPEMATKIVREPGGEPGSYRFKAAFGMEGKWLLSLGAKVQGETGTVESKLVITAQK
;
A
#
# COMPACT_ATOMS: atom_id res chain seq x y z
N MET A 1 33.38 59.82 -32.22
CA MET A 1 32.51 59.93 -31.03
C MET A 1 31.15 60.43 -31.46
N LYS A 2 30.11 59.61 -31.31
CA LYS A 2 28.70 59.98 -31.00
C LYS A 2 27.89 58.68 -30.96
N THR A 3 27.54 58.29 -29.75
CA THR A 3 26.65 57.19 -29.37
C THR A 3 25.19 57.62 -29.56
N LEU A 4 24.28 56.67 -29.77
CA LEU A 4 23.11 56.39 -28.92
C LEU A 4 22.31 55.18 -29.45
N LYS A 5 21.73 54.44 -28.49
CA LYS A 5 21.25 53.05 -28.55
C LYS A 5 19.73 52.98 -28.71
N PHE A 6 19.18 52.03 -29.45
CA PHE A 6 17.83 51.43 -29.26
C PHE A 6 17.81 50.05 -29.96
N ALA A 7 17.93 48.92 -29.25
CA ALA A 7 16.88 48.18 -28.54
C ALA A 7 15.79 47.57 -29.45
N ARG A 8 15.83 46.25 -29.65
CA ARG A 8 14.66 45.35 -29.52
C ARG A 8 15.08 43.89 -29.56
N ALA A 9 14.82 43.22 -28.46
CA ALA A 9 14.96 41.80 -28.24
C ALA A 9 14.03 41.01 -29.19
N LEU A 10 14.48 39.84 -29.64
CA LEU A 10 13.57 38.80 -30.08
C LEU A 10 13.88 37.53 -29.27
N GLN A 11 13.25 37.44 -28.10
CA GLN A 11 13.03 36.18 -27.41
C GLN A 11 12.14 35.30 -28.29
N ALA A 12 12.72 34.25 -28.88
CA ALA A 12 11.92 33.12 -29.34
C ALA A 12 11.67 32.22 -28.13
N ALA A 13 10.58 32.47 -27.40
CA ALA A 13 10.10 31.55 -26.38
C ALA A 13 9.47 30.33 -27.05
N LEU A 14 10.20 29.22 -27.11
CA LEU A 14 9.66 27.90 -27.43
C LEU A 14 8.86 27.41 -26.22
N CYS A 15 7.56 27.68 -26.21
CA CYS A 15 6.62 26.98 -25.33
C CYS A 15 6.47 25.54 -25.83
N GLY A 16 7.35 24.66 -25.37
CA GLY A 16 7.11 23.22 -25.42
C GLY A 16 6.00 22.87 -24.44
N ILE A 17 4.77 22.77 -24.91
CA ILE A 17 3.69 22.15 -24.14
C ILE A 17 4.02 20.66 -24.07
N ALA A 18 4.67 20.26 -22.98
CA ALA A 18 4.71 18.87 -22.58
C ALA A 18 3.30 18.48 -22.16
N VAL A 19 2.51 17.95 -23.09
CA VAL A 19 1.31 17.21 -22.74
C VAL A 19 1.78 15.96 -22.01
N ILE A 20 1.87 16.05 -20.68
CA ILE A 20 1.92 14.86 -19.83
C ILE A 20 0.55 14.20 -20.04
N GLY A 21 0.53 13.21 -20.93
CA GLY A 21 -0.66 12.40 -21.15
C GLY A 21 -1.07 11.79 -19.83
N PHE A 22 -2.17 12.27 -19.25
CA PHE A 22 -2.98 11.45 -18.36
C PHE A 22 -3.57 10.36 -19.26
N ALA A 23 -2.82 9.26 -19.40
CA ALA A 23 -3.42 8.03 -19.87
C ALA A 23 -4.57 7.73 -18.89
N PRO A 24 -5.81 7.53 -19.36
CA PRO A 24 -6.80 6.91 -18.50
C PRO A 24 -6.20 5.57 -18.09
N SER A 25 -5.82 5.45 -16.82
CA SER A 25 -5.46 4.17 -16.24
C SER A 25 -6.66 3.28 -16.50
N ALA A 26 -6.52 2.33 -17.43
CA ALA A 26 -7.51 1.28 -17.60
C ALA A 26 -7.77 0.74 -16.20
N LEU A 27 -9.00 0.92 -15.71
CA LEU A 27 -9.39 0.51 -14.37
C LEU A 27 -9.01 -0.95 -14.24
N ALA A 28 -8.13 -1.24 -13.28
CA ALA A 28 -7.70 -2.59 -13.05
C ALA A 28 -8.82 -3.27 -12.27
N ASP A 29 -9.26 -4.45 -12.70
CA ASP A 29 -10.31 -5.14 -11.95
C ASP A 29 -9.82 -5.35 -10.50
N ILE A 30 -10.72 -5.40 -9.53
CA ILE A 30 -10.33 -5.59 -8.12
C ILE A 30 -9.44 -6.82 -7.91
N LYS A 31 -9.57 -7.83 -8.80
CA LYS A 31 -8.77 -9.06 -8.86
C LYS A 31 -7.33 -8.87 -9.34
N ASP A 32 -7.03 -7.71 -9.93
CA ASP A 32 -5.70 -7.31 -10.35
C ASP A 32 -4.88 -6.71 -9.20
N TYR A 33 -5.42 -6.69 -7.98
CA TYR A 33 -4.72 -6.23 -6.79
C TYR A 33 -4.45 -7.39 -5.84
N GLU A 34 -3.30 -7.35 -5.20
CA GLU A 34 -2.93 -8.32 -4.18
C GLU A 34 -2.24 -7.66 -3.01
N PHE A 35 -2.46 -8.25 -1.83
CA PHE A 35 -1.67 -7.91 -0.65
C PHE A 35 -0.44 -8.80 -0.55
N LYS A 36 0.67 -8.21 -0.13
CA LYS A 36 1.91 -8.91 0.20
C LYS A 36 2.35 -8.56 1.61
N LEU A 37 2.83 -9.54 2.35
CA LEU A 37 3.58 -9.28 3.58
C LEU A 37 4.96 -8.77 3.18
N VAL A 38 5.38 -7.65 3.77
CA VAL A 38 6.75 -7.16 3.62
C VAL A 38 7.69 -8.07 4.38
N GLU A 39 7.32 -8.42 5.60
CA GLU A 39 7.98 -9.43 6.43
C GLU A 39 6.97 -10.52 6.79
N PRO A 40 7.22 -11.79 6.41
CA PRO A 40 6.30 -12.89 6.70
C PRO A 40 6.40 -13.38 8.15
N THR A 41 7.36 -12.86 8.92
CA THR A 41 7.70 -13.32 10.25
C THR A 41 7.66 -12.16 11.24
N VAL A 42 7.18 -12.41 12.45
CA VAL A 42 7.08 -11.42 13.52
C VAL A 42 7.50 -12.03 14.85
N ALA A 43 8.10 -11.23 15.72
CA ALA A 43 8.40 -11.67 17.08
C ALA A 43 7.11 -11.79 17.92
N VAL A 44 7.02 -12.79 18.79
CA VAL A 44 5.95 -12.90 19.80
C VAL A 44 6.00 -11.71 20.74
N GLY A 45 4.84 -11.20 21.14
CA GLY A 45 4.70 -10.12 22.10
C GLY A 45 3.58 -9.14 21.77
N LYS A 46 3.49 -8.10 22.59
CA LYS A 46 2.54 -7.01 22.43
C LYS A 46 3.06 -5.97 21.45
N ASP A 47 2.15 -5.21 20.86
CA ASP A 47 2.45 -4.03 20.03
C ASP A 47 3.41 -4.30 18.87
N LYS A 48 3.31 -5.47 18.25
CA LYS A 48 4.13 -5.85 17.10
C LYS A 48 3.56 -5.25 15.83
N ILE A 49 4.46 -4.77 14.98
CA ILE A 49 4.11 -4.15 13.72
C ILE A 49 4.25 -5.16 12.59
N VAL A 50 3.17 -5.31 11.83
CA VAL A 50 3.12 -6.05 10.57
C VAL A 50 2.95 -5.04 9.46
N THR A 51 3.83 -5.10 8.47
CA THR A 51 3.73 -4.24 7.29
C THR A 51 3.25 -5.06 6.10
N VAL A 52 2.20 -4.55 5.45
CA VAL A 52 1.64 -5.14 4.23
C VAL A 52 1.71 -4.15 3.09
N GLN A 53 1.99 -4.63 1.89
CA GLN A 53 2.01 -3.84 0.68
C GLN A 53 0.82 -4.21 -0.20
N LEU A 54 0.11 -3.22 -0.72
CA LEU A 54 -0.91 -3.43 -1.76
C LEU A 54 -0.26 -3.21 -3.12
N VAL A 55 -0.32 -4.21 -3.99
CA VAL A 55 0.35 -4.18 -5.30
C VAL A 55 -0.66 -4.41 -6.41
N ASN A 56 -0.58 -3.60 -7.46
CA ASN A 56 -1.29 -3.87 -8.70
C ASN A 56 -0.49 -4.89 -9.52
N LYS A 57 -1.07 -6.08 -9.72
CA LYS A 57 -0.45 -7.24 -10.39
C LYS A 57 -0.09 -6.98 -11.85
N LYS A 58 -0.86 -6.14 -12.54
CA LYS A 58 -0.61 -5.82 -13.96
C LYS A 58 0.62 -4.93 -14.14
N THR A 59 0.81 -3.98 -13.23
CA THR A 59 1.89 -2.99 -13.32
C THR A 59 3.09 -3.30 -12.43
N GLY A 60 2.92 -4.19 -11.44
CA GLY A 60 3.90 -4.48 -10.40
C GLY A 60 4.11 -3.33 -9.40
N LYS A 61 3.33 -2.23 -9.51
CA LYS A 61 3.53 -1.03 -8.71
C LYS A 61 2.77 -1.11 -7.38
N PRO A 62 3.34 -0.57 -6.28
CA PRO A 62 2.61 -0.39 -5.05
C PRO A 62 1.47 0.62 -5.24
N VAL A 63 0.36 0.43 -4.52
CA VAL A 63 -0.85 1.24 -4.63
C VAL A 63 -0.92 2.19 -3.42
N PRO A 64 -0.56 3.47 -3.59
CA PRO A 64 -0.69 4.46 -2.53
C PRO A 64 -2.16 4.82 -2.28
N ASP A 65 -2.41 5.50 -1.16
CA ASP A 65 -3.70 6.13 -0.81
C ASP A 65 -4.91 5.19 -0.81
N ALA A 66 -4.68 3.88 -0.68
CA ALA A 66 -5.73 2.89 -0.49
C ALA A 66 -6.25 2.92 0.96
N VAL A 67 -7.56 2.79 1.11
CA VAL A 67 -8.18 2.64 2.42
C VAL A 67 -8.15 1.18 2.80
N ILE A 68 -7.14 0.79 3.57
CA ILE A 68 -6.94 -0.57 4.06
C ILE A 68 -7.45 -0.70 5.49
N PHE A 69 -8.12 -1.80 5.78
CA PHE A 69 -8.60 -2.17 7.09
C PHE A 69 -8.33 -3.66 7.34
N ALA A 70 -7.95 -3.99 8.57
CA ALA A 70 -7.86 -5.37 9.00
C ALA A 70 -9.22 -5.81 9.53
N THR A 71 -9.68 -6.98 9.09
CA THR A 71 -10.98 -7.54 9.51
C THR A 71 -10.82 -8.55 10.63
N HIS A 72 -9.71 -9.30 10.63
CA HIS A 72 -9.49 -10.37 11.58
C HIS A 72 -8.00 -10.77 11.67
N LEU A 73 -7.58 -11.24 12.85
CA LEU A 73 -6.27 -11.87 13.07
C LEU A 73 -6.43 -13.00 14.10
N ASP A 74 -6.27 -14.26 13.67
CA ASP A 74 -6.44 -15.46 14.50
C ASP A 74 -5.35 -16.51 14.28
N MET A 75 -5.38 -17.61 15.05
CA MET A 75 -4.53 -18.79 14.85
C MET A 75 -5.28 -19.94 14.15
N GLY A 76 -6.21 -19.63 13.25
CA GLY A 76 -6.95 -20.60 12.44
C GLY A 76 -6.06 -21.60 11.67
N PRO A 77 -4.91 -21.22 11.10
CA PRO A 77 -3.97 -22.16 10.46
C PRO A 77 -3.38 -23.20 11.42
N GLU A 78 -3.37 -22.90 12.72
CA GLU A 78 -2.95 -23.82 13.79
C GLU A 78 -4.15 -24.57 14.41
N GLY A 79 -5.35 -24.46 13.81
CA GLY A 79 -6.57 -25.08 14.33
C GLY A 79 -7.17 -24.37 15.54
N MET A 80 -6.72 -23.15 15.85
CA MET A 80 -7.17 -22.34 16.98
C MET A 80 -7.79 -21.00 16.53
N PRO A 81 -8.89 -21.00 15.75
CA PRO A 81 -9.50 -19.78 15.24
C PRO A 81 -10.14 -18.91 16.34
N GLU A 82 -10.43 -19.49 17.51
CA GLU A 82 -10.97 -18.75 18.67
C GLU A 82 -9.91 -17.83 19.31
N MET A 83 -8.64 -18.07 19.05
CA MET A 83 -7.52 -17.24 19.51
C MET A 83 -7.35 -15.99 18.64
N ALA A 84 -8.40 -15.19 18.55
CA ALA A 84 -8.39 -13.92 17.83
C ALA A 84 -7.76 -12.82 18.67
N THR A 85 -6.95 -11.96 18.03
CA THR A 85 -6.32 -10.81 18.67
C THR A 85 -6.77 -9.50 18.04
N LYS A 86 -6.69 -8.42 18.83
CA LYS A 86 -6.98 -7.08 18.32
C LYS A 86 -5.85 -6.63 17.39
N ILE A 87 -6.23 -6.25 16.19
CA ILE A 87 -5.36 -5.63 15.20
C ILE A 87 -5.85 -4.23 14.88
N VAL A 88 -4.93 -3.27 14.84
CA VAL A 88 -5.25 -1.85 14.63
C VAL A 88 -4.33 -1.31 13.54
N ARG A 89 -4.88 -0.53 12.60
CA ARG A 89 -4.06 0.19 11.63
C ARG A 89 -3.23 1.25 12.35
N GLU A 90 -1.92 1.23 12.11
CA GLU A 90 -1.01 2.25 12.63
C GLU A 90 -0.66 3.24 11.50
N PRO A 91 -0.74 4.55 11.74
CA PRO A 91 -0.30 5.54 10.75
C PRO A 91 1.18 5.36 10.36
N GLY A 92 1.52 5.80 9.14
CA GLY A 92 2.87 5.73 8.59
C GLY A 92 3.12 4.54 7.66
N GLY A 93 4.33 4.50 7.10
CA GLY A 93 4.73 3.59 6.03
C GLY A 93 5.06 4.34 4.74
N GLU A 94 5.83 3.69 3.87
CA GLU A 94 6.10 4.18 2.51
C GLU A 94 4.82 4.14 1.64
N PRO A 95 4.71 4.95 0.57
CA PRO A 95 3.58 4.91 -0.34
C PRO A 95 3.22 3.48 -0.81
N GLY A 96 2.01 3.04 -0.48
CA GLY A 96 1.50 1.70 -0.78
C GLY A 96 1.91 0.58 0.19
N SER A 97 2.64 0.92 1.26
CA SER A 97 2.89 0.07 2.42
C SER A 97 2.08 0.54 3.63
N TYR A 98 1.46 -0.40 4.32
CA TYR A 98 0.48 -0.14 5.37
C TYR A 98 0.85 -0.94 6.60
N ARG A 99 0.90 -0.26 7.75
CA ARG A 99 1.33 -0.85 9.01
C ARG A 99 0.13 -1.20 9.89
N PHE A 100 0.21 -2.35 10.53
CA PHE A 100 -0.78 -2.84 11.47
C PHE A 100 -0.09 -3.24 12.76
N LYS A 101 -0.64 -2.78 13.87
CA LYS A 101 -0.19 -3.15 15.21
C LYS A 101 -1.11 -4.21 15.78
N ALA A 102 -0.53 -5.29 16.27
CA ALA A 102 -1.26 -6.39 16.90
C ALA A 102 -0.43 -7.02 18.03
N ALA A 103 -1.11 -7.81 18.87
CA ALA A 103 -0.46 -8.64 19.87
C ALA A 103 -0.43 -10.09 19.39
N PHE A 104 0.78 -10.65 19.26
CA PHE A 104 1.01 -12.07 18.97
C PHE A 104 1.32 -12.76 20.28
N GLY A 105 0.34 -13.45 20.86
CA GLY A 105 0.47 -14.05 22.19
C GLY A 105 1.23 -15.37 22.22
N MET A 106 1.35 -16.04 21.08
CA MET A 106 1.94 -17.37 20.95
C MET A 106 2.71 -17.50 19.64
N GLU A 107 3.71 -18.37 19.65
CA GLU A 107 4.41 -18.80 18.44
C GLU A 107 3.48 -19.63 17.55
N GLY A 108 3.73 -19.60 16.25
CA GLY A 108 2.95 -20.35 15.26
C GLY A 108 2.42 -19.47 14.13
N LYS A 109 1.52 -20.02 13.32
CA LYS A 109 0.96 -19.31 12.17
C LYS A 109 -0.32 -18.58 12.54
N TRP A 110 -0.34 -17.30 12.19
CA TRP A 110 -1.47 -16.41 12.39
C TRP A 110 -2.05 -16.00 11.03
N LEU A 111 -3.38 -16.02 10.90
CA LEU A 111 -4.09 -15.64 9.69
C LEU A 111 -4.58 -14.20 9.80
N LEU A 112 -3.96 -13.31 9.03
CA LEU A 112 -4.36 -11.93 8.88
C LEU A 112 -5.35 -11.80 7.72
N SER A 113 -6.59 -11.41 8.03
CA SER A 113 -7.60 -11.06 7.02
C SER A 113 -7.65 -9.55 6.81
N LEU A 114 -7.56 -9.11 5.55
CA LEU A 114 -7.50 -7.72 5.14
C LEU A 114 -8.55 -7.39 4.09
N GLY A 115 -9.04 -6.16 4.14
CA GLY A 115 -9.83 -5.52 3.09
C GLY A 115 -9.19 -4.20 2.66
N ALA A 116 -9.30 -3.86 1.37
CA ALA A 116 -8.94 -2.53 0.86
C ALA A 116 -9.95 -1.96 -0.14
N LYS A 117 -10.17 -0.66 -0.04
CA LYS A 117 -10.78 0.16 -1.10
C LYS A 117 -9.69 0.89 -1.87
N VAL A 118 -9.59 0.62 -3.16
CA VAL A 118 -8.68 1.30 -4.09
C VAL A 118 -9.42 2.45 -4.75
N GLN A 119 -8.80 3.63 -4.78
CA GLN A 119 -9.39 4.81 -5.41
C GLN A 119 -9.60 4.57 -6.91
N GLY A 120 -10.78 4.91 -7.41
CA GLY A 120 -11.16 4.69 -8.81
C GLY A 120 -11.70 3.30 -9.10
N GLU A 121 -11.55 2.33 -8.20
CA GLU A 121 -12.04 0.96 -8.40
C GLU A 121 -13.37 0.67 -7.72
N THR A 122 -14.20 -0.11 -8.40
CA THR A 122 -15.48 -0.57 -7.84
C THR A 122 -15.30 -1.94 -7.20
N GLY A 123 -15.28 -1.98 -5.86
CA GLY A 123 -15.20 -3.25 -5.12
C GLY A 123 -14.44 -3.13 -3.81
N THR A 124 -14.03 -4.28 -3.26
CA THR A 124 -13.13 -4.39 -2.12
C THR A 124 -12.11 -5.47 -2.45
N VAL A 125 -10.81 -5.17 -2.31
CA VAL A 125 -9.77 -6.20 -2.37
C VAL A 125 -9.81 -6.93 -1.04
N GLU A 126 -10.08 -8.23 -1.04
CA GLU A 126 -10.04 -9.06 0.16
C GLU A 126 -8.89 -10.05 0.05
N SER A 127 -8.13 -10.21 1.14
CA SER A 127 -7.04 -11.18 1.17
C SER A 127 -6.84 -11.75 2.56
N LYS A 128 -6.27 -12.96 2.59
CA LYS A 128 -5.87 -13.66 3.82
C LYS A 128 -4.37 -13.95 3.70
N LEU A 129 -3.59 -13.42 4.63
CA LEU A 129 -2.15 -13.56 4.69
C LEU A 129 -1.76 -14.37 5.91
N VAL A 130 -0.82 -15.29 5.77
CA VAL A 130 -0.30 -16.08 6.90
C VAL A 130 0.99 -15.46 7.39
N ILE A 131 1.04 -15.12 8.68
CA ILE A 131 2.18 -14.55 9.39
C ILE A 131 2.73 -15.60 10.33
N THR A 132 4.04 -15.77 10.37
CA THR A 132 4.70 -16.66 11.32
C THR A 132 5.15 -15.87 12.54
N ALA A 133 4.61 -16.18 13.71
CA ALA A 133 5.07 -15.64 14.97
C ALA A 133 6.13 -16.56 15.57
N GLN A 134 7.29 -16.02 15.95
CA GLN A 134 8.39 -16.76 16.58
C GLN A 134 9.03 -15.93 17.71
N LYS A 135 9.85 -16.54 18.56
CA LYS A 135 10.56 -15.82 19.64
C LYS A 135 11.67 -14.91 19.12
#